data_AF-A0A645DGE9-F1
#
_entry.id   AF-A0A645DGE9-F1
#
_cell.length_a   1.000
_cell.length_b   1.000
_cell.length_c   1.000
_cell.angle_alpha   90.00
_cell.angle_beta   90.00
_cell.angle_gamma   90.00
#
_symmetry.space_group_name_H-M   'P 1'
#
loop_
_entity.id
_entity.type
_entity.pdbx_description
1 polymer ?
#
loop_
_entity_poly.entity_id
_entity_poly.type
_entity_poly.pdbx_seq_one_letter_code
_entity_poly.pdbx_strand_id
1 'polypeptide(L)'
;MMTEFYAKFAPWLDDARNFDAPPPEEAELLLKALDGIEFTAPEKVGRRTYDDGKFYRSIQDKFEEDRKITAKQYQALLGIAAKYRNQLDGKLGTLPEAIRTAVDSMAMEQAEREEKREQSQAAAAAINYAGLFAAFDHVTFEPPTKRGRFTYDDKKFVQSLKRQALDGKALSEKQNAALRRMAQKYRGELTDPALVDSILGQAAAAVEMAGTADGVPAAAPAAPNPAVDGLLDGLSKVTAWAEPVKKGRFTYDDKEFYESIAKQHASGRILSDRQVAALKKMASKYGIKCQGEVES
;
A
#
# COMPACT_ATOMS: atom_id res chain seq x y z
N MET A 1 17.92 -32.18 22.96
CA MET A 1 18.39 -31.07 22.09
C MET A 1 17.27 -30.40 21.29
N MET A 2 16.66 -31.00 20.26
CA MET A 2 15.58 -30.32 19.48
C MET A 2 14.26 -30.19 20.26
N THR A 3 13.88 -31.18 21.05
CA THR A 3 12.67 -31.15 21.90
C THR A 3 12.74 -30.06 22.96
N GLU A 4 13.91 -29.84 23.57
CA GLU A 4 14.12 -28.78 24.57
C GLU A 4 14.13 -27.39 23.94
N PHE A 5 14.59 -27.27 22.68
CA PHE A 5 14.50 -26.03 21.92
C PHE A 5 13.04 -25.66 21.66
N TYR A 6 12.22 -26.58 21.14
CA TYR A 6 10.80 -26.31 20.89
C TYR A 6 10.01 -26.05 22.18
N ALA A 7 10.33 -26.74 23.28
CA ALA A 7 9.72 -26.50 24.57
C ALA A 7 9.96 -25.07 25.11
N LYS A 8 11.10 -24.45 24.77
CA LYS A 8 11.42 -23.06 25.14
C LYS A 8 10.98 -22.04 24.09
N PHE A 9 11.02 -22.42 22.81
CA PHE A 9 10.70 -21.53 21.70
C PHE A 9 9.20 -21.30 21.53
N ALA A 10 8.35 -22.33 21.72
CA ALA A 10 6.91 -22.19 21.52
C ALA A 10 6.27 -21.16 22.49
N PRO A 11 6.56 -21.18 23.81
CA PRO A 11 6.07 -20.15 24.72
C PRO A 11 6.57 -18.75 24.36
N TRP A 12 7.87 -18.62 24.04
CA TRP A 12 8.46 -17.35 23.64
C TRP A 12 7.84 -16.77 22.37
N LEU A 13 7.54 -17.62 21.38
CA LEU A 13 6.89 -17.21 20.14
C LEU A 13 5.44 -16.78 20.40
N ASP A 14 4.72 -17.48 21.29
CA ASP A 14 3.36 -17.11 21.68
C ASP A 14 3.34 -15.79 22.47
N ASP A 15 4.28 -15.58 23.38
CA ASP A 15 4.43 -14.32 24.11
C ASP A 15 4.77 -13.17 23.16
N ALA A 16 5.69 -13.39 22.21
CA ALA A 16 6.05 -12.38 21.20
C ALA A 16 4.87 -12.05 20.27
N ARG A 17 4.01 -13.03 19.94
CA ARG A 17 2.82 -12.82 19.11
C ARG A 17 1.74 -12.00 19.82
N ASN A 18 1.70 -12.08 21.14
CA ASN A 18 0.68 -11.47 21.98
C ASN A 18 1.22 -10.30 22.83
N PHE A 19 2.44 -9.83 22.60
CA PHE A 19 3.06 -8.77 23.39
C PHE A 19 2.26 -7.45 23.37
N ASP A 20 1.71 -7.09 22.22
CA ASP A 20 0.82 -5.92 22.05
C ASP A 20 -0.67 -6.29 22.18
N ALA A 21 -1.00 -7.48 22.70
CA ALA A 21 -2.39 -7.85 22.91
C ALA A 21 -2.98 -7.01 24.06
N PRO A 22 -4.25 -6.57 23.93
CA PRO A 22 -4.94 -5.92 25.04
C PRO A 22 -5.08 -6.88 26.22
N PRO A 23 -5.32 -6.35 27.44
CA PRO A 23 -5.72 -7.17 28.57
C PRO A 23 -6.91 -8.07 28.20
N PRO A 24 -6.91 -9.36 28.59
CA PRO A 24 -8.03 -10.27 28.31
C PRO A 24 -9.38 -9.74 28.80
N GLU A 25 -9.39 -9.01 29.91
CA GLU A 25 -10.59 -8.39 30.49
C GLU A 25 -11.23 -7.37 29.54
N GLU A 26 -10.43 -6.53 28.88
CA GLU A 26 -10.93 -5.56 27.89
C GLU A 26 -11.51 -6.27 26.66
N ALA A 27 -10.83 -7.32 26.20
CA ALA A 27 -11.32 -8.12 25.09
C ALA A 27 -12.64 -8.83 25.44
N GLU A 28 -12.78 -9.35 26.66
CA GLU A 28 -14.02 -9.97 27.13
C GLU A 28 -15.18 -8.96 27.18
N LEU A 29 -14.94 -7.75 27.68
CA LEU A 29 -15.94 -6.69 27.72
C LEU A 29 -16.41 -6.29 26.32
N LEU A 30 -15.47 -6.14 25.37
CA LEU A 30 -15.79 -5.82 23.98
C LEU A 30 -16.56 -6.96 23.30
N LEU A 31 -16.17 -8.22 23.52
CA LEU A 31 -16.89 -9.38 23.00
C LEU A 31 -18.32 -9.43 23.54
N LYS A 32 -18.52 -9.25 24.86
CA LYS A 32 -19.85 -9.19 25.47
C LYS A 32 -20.70 -8.04 24.94
N ALA A 33 -20.10 -6.89 24.63
CA ALA A 33 -20.83 -5.78 24.03
C ALA A 33 -21.34 -6.14 22.63
N LEU A 34 -20.51 -6.82 21.84
CA LEU A 34 -20.84 -7.31 20.49
C LEU A 34 -21.78 -8.51 20.48
N ASP A 35 -22.01 -9.17 21.63
CA ASP A 35 -22.92 -10.29 21.71
C ASP A 35 -24.38 -9.85 21.44
N GLY A 36 -25.10 -10.65 20.64
CA GLY A 36 -26.49 -10.38 20.29
C GLY A 36 -26.74 -9.20 19.32
N ILE A 37 -25.72 -8.68 18.62
CA ILE A 37 -25.96 -7.72 17.53
C ILE A 37 -26.39 -8.41 16.24
N GLU A 38 -27.14 -7.68 15.41
CA GLU A 38 -27.51 -8.12 14.08
C GLU A 38 -26.41 -7.73 13.08
N PHE A 39 -25.56 -8.71 12.77
CA PHE A 39 -24.53 -8.56 11.75
C PHE A 39 -25.13 -8.46 10.36
N THR A 40 -24.52 -7.61 9.51
CA THR A 40 -24.89 -7.51 8.10
C THR A 40 -24.63 -8.84 7.37
N ALA A 41 -25.42 -9.12 6.34
CA ALA A 41 -25.26 -10.32 5.52
C ALA A 41 -23.86 -10.41 4.88
N PRO A 42 -23.37 -11.63 4.59
CA PRO A 42 -22.04 -11.83 4.03
C PRO A 42 -21.84 -11.11 2.69
N GLU A 43 -20.77 -10.33 2.59
CA GLU A 43 -20.46 -9.55 1.39
C GLU A 43 -19.38 -10.25 0.56
N LYS A 44 -19.62 -10.39 -0.75
CA LYS A 44 -18.64 -10.96 -1.67
C LYS A 44 -17.81 -9.86 -2.34
N VAL A 45 -16.59 -9.67 -1.86
CA VAL A 45 -15.62 -8.76 -2.45
C VAL A 45 -14.61 -9.54 -3.27
N GLY A 46 -14.79 -9.53 -4.60
CA GLY A 46 -13.96 -10.26 -5.54
C GLY A 46 -14.04 -11.77 -5.35
N ARG A 47 -12.92 -12.40 -4.98
CA ARG A 47 -12.85 -13.86 -4.72
C ARG A 47 -13.12 -14.24 -3.26
N ARG A 48 -13.30 -13.27 -2.36
CA ARG A 48 -13.43 -13.50 -0.92
C ARG A 48 -14.83 -13.13 -0.46
N THR A 49 -15.35 -13.89 0.50
CA THR A 49 -16.59 -13.58 1.21
C THR A 49 -16.22 -13.12 2.60
N TYR A 50 -16.71 -11.95 2.97
CA TYR A 50 -16.52 -11.34 4.28
C TYR A 50 -17.82 -11.49 5.06
N ASP A 51 -17.72 -12.11 6.23
CA ASP A 51 -18.85 -12.39 7.12
C ASP A 51 -18.41 -12.00 8.54
N ASP A 52 -18.88 -10.85 8.98
CA ASP A 52 -18.52 -10.27 10.27
C ASP A 52 -19.03 -11.16 11.42
N GLY A 53 -20.22 -11.74 11.28
CA GLY A 53 -20.83 -12.60 12.29
C GLY A 53 -20.08 -13.92 12.46
N LYS A 54 -19.70 -14.57 11.36
CA LYS A 54 -18.87 -15.78 11.39
C LYS A 54 -17.48 -15.48 11.95
N PHE A 55 -16.90 -14.34 11.61
CA PHE A 55 -15.59 -13.92 12.12
C PHE A 55 -15.64 -13.64 13.62
N TYR A 56 -16.66 -12.91 14.09
CA TYR A 56 -16.90 -12.64 15.52
C TYR A 56 -17.03 -13.95 16.31
N ARG A 57 -17.90 -14.88 15.88
CA ARG A 57 -18.08 -16.19 16.54
C ARG A 57 -16.77 -16.97 16.61
N SER A 58 -16.01 -16.97 15.52
CA SER A 58 -14.70 -17.64 15.50
C SER A 58 -13.67 -17.03 16.47
N ILE A 59 -13.76 -15.73 16.78
CA ILE A 59 -12.90 -15.11 17.80
C ILE A 59 -13.45 -15.42 19.19
N GLN A 60 -14.77 -15.34 19.39
CA GLN A 60 -15.42 -15.66 20.64
C GLN A 60 -15.10 -17.09 21.10
N ASP A 61 -15.29 -18.10 20.23
CA ASP A 61 -15.03 -19.51 20.54
C ASP A 61 -13.56 -19.73 21.00
N LYS A 62 -12.60 -19.11 20.29
CA LYS A 62 -11.17 -19.20 20.63
C LYS A 62 -10.82 -18.46 21.91
N PHE A 63 -11.49 -17.35 22.17
CA PHE A 63 -11.28 -16.59 23.38
C PHE A 63 -11.85 -17.33 24.60
N GLU A 64 -12.98 -18.04 24.45
CA GLU A 64 -13.54 -18.91 25.50
C GLU A 64 -12.62 -20.10 25.82
N GLU A 65 -11.95 -20.67 24.81
CA GLU A 65 -10.98 -21.78 24.98
C GLU A 65 -9.67 -21.32 25.64
N ASP A 66 -9.01 -20.31 25.06
CA ASP A 66 -7.62 -19.96 25.42
C ASP A 66 -7.48 -18.66 26.21
N ARG A 67 -8.55 -17.85 26.34
CA ARG A 67 -8.54 -16.49 26.94
C ARG A 67 -7.48 -15.57 26.34
N LYS A 68 -7.11 -15.80 25.08
CA LYS A 68 -6.08 -15.06 24.34
C LYS A 68 -6.67 -14.43 23.09
N ILE A 69 -6.24 -13.20 22.80
CA ILE A 69 -6.53 -12.49 21.56
C ILE A 69 -5.27 -11.81 21.06
N THR A 70 -5.05 -11.79 19.74
CA THR A 70 -3.94 -11.03 19.15
C THR A 70 -4.33 -9.56 18.98
N ALA A 71 -3.34 -8.65 18.99
CA ALA A 71 -3.57 -7.22 18.74
C ALA A 71 -4.37 -6.97 17.44
N LYS A 72 -4.07 -7.71 16.37
CA LYS A 72 -4.80 -7.61 15.09
C LYS A 72 -6.25 -8.05 15.18
N GLN A 73 -6.53 -9.11 15.94
CA GLN A 73 -7.91 -9.56 16.17
C GLN A 73 -8.69 -8.53 17.00
N TYR A 74 -8.07 -7.95 18.03
CA TYR A 74 -8.70 -6.91 18.83
C TYR A 74 -8.99 -5.65 18.00
N GLN A 75 -8.03 -5.18 17.20
CA GLN A 75 -8.25 -4.06 16.27
C GLN A 75 -9.37 -4.35 15.27
N ALA A 76 -9.49 -5.60 14.80
CA ALA A 76 -10.61 -6.00 13.95
C ALA A 76 -11.96 -5.97 14.69
N LEU A 77 -12.01 -6.39 15.97
CA LEU A 77 -13.22 -6.28 16.79
C LEU A 77 -13.62 -4.81 17.04
N LEU A 78 -12.65 -3.92 17.30
CA LEU A 78 -12.91 -2.48 17.41
C LEU A 78 -13.48 -1.92 16.11
N GLY A 79 -12.95 -2.36 14.96
CA GLY A 79 -13.49 -1.98 13.66
C GLY A 79 -14.93 -2.47 13.42
N ILE A 80 -15.28 -3.67 13.89
CA ILE A 80 -16.65 -4.18 13.88
C ILE A 80 -17.53 -3.37 14.82
N ALA A 81 -17.08 -3.11 16.05
CA ALA A 81 -17.82 -2.29 17.02
C ALA A 81 -18.09 -0.87 16.49
N ALA A 82 -17.13 -0.26 15.80
CA ALA A 82 -17.31 1.02 15.14
C ALA A 82 -18.39 0.96 14.03
N LYS A 83 -18.35 -0.07 13.18
CA LYS A 83 -19.34 -0.28 12.11
C LYS A 83 -20.75 -0.47 12.64
N TYR A 84 -20.91 -1.22 13.73
CA TYR A 84 -22.22 -1.52 14.34
C TYR A 84 -22.54 -0.63 15.55
N ARG A 85 -21.85 0.51 15.71
CA ARG A 85 -21.95 1.37 16.90
C ARG A 85 -23.38 1.78 17.24
N ASN A 86 -24.21 2.03 16.22
CA ASN A 86 -25.60 2.44 16.39
C ASN A 86 -26.45 1.36 17.09
N GLN A 87 -26.08 0.08 16.97
CA GLN A 87 -26.72 -1.02 17.70
C GLN A 87 -26.14 -1.20 19.12
N LEU A 88 -24.97 -0.62 19.37
CA LEU A 88 -24.20 -0.76 20.59
C LEU A 88 -24.30 0.45 21.53
N ASP A 89 -24.95 1.55 21.14
CA ASP A 89 -24.96 2.82 21.89
C ASP A 89 -25.25 2.64 23.40
N GLY A 90 -26.24 1.81 23.77
CA GLY A 90 -26.55 1.52 25.17
C GLY A 90 -25.51 0.65 25.89
N LYS A 91 -24.81 -0.22 25.17
CA LYS A 91 -23.76 -1.12 25.71
C LYS A 91 -22.40 -0.43 25.79
N LEU A 92 -22.07 0.41 24.80
CA LEU A 92 -20.83 1.20 24.75
C LEU A 92 -20.73 2.11 25.97
N GLY A 93 -21.83 2.71 26.43
CA GLY A 93 -21.84 3.55 27.64
C GLY A 93 -21.44 2.84 28.93
N THR A 94 -21.52 1.50 28.98
CA THR A 94 -21.10 0.68 30.13
C THR A 94 -19.64 0.23 30.06
N LEU A 95 -18.98 0.42 28.91
CA LEU A 95 -17.60 0.02 28.72
C LEU A 95 -16.63 1.06 29.31
N PRO A 96 -15.41 0.63 29.70
CA PRO A 96 -14.33 1.53 30.08
C PRO A 96 -14.07 2.61 29.03
N GLU A 97 -13.69 3.80 29.48
CA GLU A 97 -13.43 4.97 28.62
C GLU A 97 -12.37 4.69 27.55
N ALA A 98 -11.37 3.85 27.86
CA ALA A 98 -10.34 3.44 26.91
C ALA A 98 -10.93 2.70 25.70
N ILE A 99 -11.88 1.79 25.92
CA ILE A 99 -12.53 1.01 24.85
C ILE A 99 -13.46 1.91 24.04
N ARG A 100 -14.23 2.78 24.71
CA ARG A 100 -15.12 3.75 24.06
C ARG A 100 -14.34 4.67 23.12
N THR A 101 -13.28 5.29 23.63
CA THR A 101 -12.39 6.15 22.85
C THR A 101 -11.78 5.42 21.66
N ALA A 102 -11.36 4.17 21.82
CA ALA A 102 -10.81 3.37 20.74
C ALA A 102 -11.84 3.00 19.66
N VAL A 103 -13.09 2.73 20.04
CA VAL A 103 -14.19 2.52 19.09
C VAL A 103 -14.52 3.80 18.34
N ASP A 104 -14.57 4.94 19.03
CA ASP A 104 -14.85 6.24 18.42
C ASP A 104 -13.74 6.66 17.45
N SER A 105 -12.47 6.48 17.80
CA SER A 105 -11.35 6.76 16.90
C SER A 105 -11.40 5.88 15.66
N MET A 106 -11.72 4.59 15.81
CA MET A 106 -11.90 3.68 14.68
C MET A 106 -13.08 4.07 13.80
N ALA A 107 -14.18 4.56 14.37
CA ALA A 107 -15.33 5.07 13.62
C ALA A 107 -14.98 6.33 12.83
N MET A 108 -14.24 7.26 13.43
CA MET A 108 -13.74 8.47 12.75
C MET A 108 -12.81 8.11 11.58
N GLU A 109 -11.84 7.21 11.80
CA GLU A 109 -10.96 6.77 10.71
C GLU A 109 -11.72 6.06 9.58
N GLN A 110 -12.77 5.30 9.89
CA GLN A 110 -13.60 4.66 8.88
C GLN A 110 -14.41 5.69 8.09
N ALA A 111 -15.00 6.68 8.77
CA ALA A 111 -15.74 7.78 8.15
C ALA A 111 -14.82 8.61 7.25
N GLU A 112 -13.64 9.02 7.73
CA GLU A 112 -12.66 9.74 6.90
C GLU A 112 -12.23 8.93 5.67
N ARG A 113 -12.02 7.61 5.82
CA ARG A 113 -11.69 6.73 4.68
C ARG A 113 -12.85 6.62 3.71
N GLU A 114 -14.09 6.59 4.18
CA GLU A 114 -15.29 6.54 3.35
C GLU A 114 -15.50 7.87 2.62
N GLU A 115 -15.42 9.01 3.30
CA GLU A 115 -15.46 10.35 2.71
C GLU A 115 -14.36 10.52 1.66
N LYS A 116 -13.12 10.10 1.96
CA LYS A 116 -12.03 10.12 0.96
C LYS A 116 -12.35 9.25 -0.25
N ARG A 117 -12.97 8.08 -0.06
CA ARG A 117 -13.42 7.21 -1.17
C ARG A 117 -14.52 7.89 -1.97
N GLU A 118 -15.52 8.47 -1.33
CA GLU A 118 -16.62 9.19 -1.98
C GLU A 118 -16.11 10.40 -2.76
N GLN A 119 -15.24 11.21 -2.17
CA GLN A 119 -14.57 12.33 -2.85
C GLN A 119 -13.78 11.85 -4.06
N SER A 120 -13.02 10.75 -3.93
CA SER A 120 -12.30 10.17 -5.08
C SER A 120 -13.24 9.66 -6.19
N GLN A 121 -14.39 9.10 -5.82
CA GLN A 121 -15.41 8.63 -6.77
C GLN A 121 -16.15 9.79 -7.42
N ALA A 122 -16.49 10.84 -6.67
CA ALA A 122 -17.12 12.05 -7.17
C ALA A 122 -16.18 12.81 -8.13
N ALA A 123 -14.90 12.95 -7.76
CA ALA A 123 -13.87 13.50 -8.64
C ALA A 123 -13.75 12.69 -9.93
N ALA A 124 -13.85 11.36 -9.87
CA ALA A 124 -13.86 10.52 -11.06
C ALA A 124 -15.12 10.64 -11.91
N ALA A 125 -16.29 10.74 -11.29
CA ALA A 125 -17.56 10.94 -11.98
C ALA A 125 -17.62 12.31 -12.69
N ALA A 126 -16.92 13.32 -12.16
CA ALA A 126 -16.78 14.62 -12.80
C ALA A 126 -15.90 14.59 -14.06
N ILE A 127 -15.01 13.61 -14.18
CA ILE A 127 -14.15 13.45 -15.36
C ILE A 127 -14.95 12.75 -16.47
N ASN A 128 -14.99 13.38 -17.65
CA ASN A 128 -15.63 12.79 -18.82
C ASN A 128 -14.79 11.65 -19.44
N TYR A 129 -14.70 10.52 -18.75
CA TYR A 129 -13.99 9.34 -19.25
C TYR A 129 -14.62 8.79 -20.54
N ALA A 130 -15.94 8.93 -20.72
CA ALA A 130 -16.62 8.48 -21.95
C ALA A 130 -16.10 9.23 -23.18
N GLY A 131 -16.01 10.56 -23.11
CA GLY A 131 -15.43 11.39 -24.17
C GLY A 131 -13.93 11.14 -24.37
N LEU A 132 -13.19 10.94 -23.28
CA LEU A 132 -11.77 10.58 -23.34
C LEU A 132 -11.55 9.29 -24.14
N PHE A 133 -12.24 8.20 -23.78
CA PHE A 133 -12.04 6.91 -24.45
C PHE A 133 -12.67 6.86 -25.84
N ALA A 134 -13.70 7.65 -26.14
CA ALA A 134 -14.22 7.80 -27.51
C ALA A 134 -13.15 8.35 -28.48
N ALA A 135 -12.30 9.26 -28.01
CA ALA A 135 -11.18 9.77 -28.82
C ALA A 135 -10.10 8.71 -29.11
N PHE A 136 -10.04 7.63 -28.32
CA PHE A 136 -9.14 6.50 -28.52
C PHE A 136 -9.75 5.34 -29.34
N ASP A 137 -11.06 5.34 -29.61
CA ASP A 137 -11.74 4.19 -30.23
C ASP A 137 -11.31 3.96 -31.70
N HIS A 138 -10.82 5.00 -32.38
CA HIS A 138 -10.33 4.93 -33.76
C HIS A 138 -8.80 4.85 -33.88
N VAL A 139 -8.07 4.82 -32.77
CA VAL A 139 -6.60 4.76 -32.77
C VAL A 139 -6.13 3.36 -33.19
N THR A 140 -5.19 3.30 -34.12
CA THR A 140 -4.52 2.05 -34.50
C THR A 140 -3.33 1.83 -33.60
N PHE A 141 -3.56 1.11 -32.49
CA PHE A 141 -2.49 0.79 -31.55
C PHE A 141 -1.39 -0.06 -32.17
N GLU A 142 -0.15 0.20 -31.76
CA GLU A 142 1.00 -0.63 -32.14
C GLU A 142 0.81 -2.10 -31.70
N PRO A 143 1.38 -3.06 -32.45
CA PRO A 143 1.27 -4.47 -32.12
C PRO A 143 1.92 -4.80 -30.77
N PRO A 144 1.47 -5.88 -30.10
CA PRO A 144 1.99 -6.24 -28.79
C PRO A 144 3.50 -6.47 -28.81
N THR A 145 4.22 -5.77 -27.93
CA THR A 145 5.69 -5.90 -27.83
C THR A 145 6.08 -6.76 -26.65
N LYS A 146 6.99 -7.72 -26.86
CA LYS A 146 7.59 -8.48 -25.77
C LYS A 146 8.82 -7.75 -25.24
N ARG A 147 8.80 -7.41 -23.95
CA ARG A 147 9.97 -6.92 -23.20
C ARG A 147 10.25 -7.86 -22.03
N GLY A 148 11.23 -8.73 -22.21
CA GLY A 148 11.56 -9.78 -21.25
C GLY A 148 10.38 -10.77 -21.08
N ARG A 149 9.97 -11.01 -19.83
CA ARG A 149 8.85 -11.92 -19.51
C ARG A 149 7.46 -11.32 -19.81
N PHE A 150 7.36 -10.01 -20.02
CA PHE A 150 6.08 -9.31 -20.14
C PHE A 150 5.76 -8.94 -21.59
N THR A 151 4.50 -9.19 -21.98
CA THR A 151 3.93 -8.71 -23.24
C THR A 151 3.15 -7.43 -22.95
N TYR A 152 3.56 -6.34 -23.58
CA TYR A 152 2.90 -5.05 -23.49
C TYR A 152 1.97 -4.89 -24.68
N ASP A 153 0.69 -4.73 -24.40
CA ASP A 153 -0.38 -4.56 -25.38
C ASP A 153 -1.14 -3.29 -25.03
N ASP A 154 -0.82 -2.21 -25.75
CA ASP A 154 -1.35 -0.87 -25.55
C ASP A 154 -2.88 -0.86 -25.71
N LYS A 155 -3.42 -1.64 -26.67
CA LYS A 155 -4.85 -1.78 -26.90
C LYS A 155 -5.55 -2.42 -25.72
N LYS A 156 -5.03 -3.55 -25.22
CA LYS A 156 -5.61 -4.22 -24.04
C LYS A 156 -5.51 -3.36 -22.79
N PHE A 157 -4.44 -2.60 -22.63
CA PHE A 157 -4.28 -1.70 -21.50
C PHE A 157 -5.32 -0.57 -21.51
N VAL A 158 -5.52 0.12 -22.64
CA VAL A 158 -6.56 1.17 -22.77
C VAL A 158 -7.95 0.60 -22.58
N GLN A 159 -8.25 -0.58 -23.15
CA GLN A 159 -9.55 -1.25 -22.95
C GLN A 159 -9.80 -1.62 -21.49
N SER A 160 -8.76 -2.07 -20.77
CA SER A 160 -8.86 -2.34 -19.34
C SER A 160 -9.18 -1.09 -18.54
N LEU A 161 -8.58 0.05 -18.88
CA LEU A 161 -8.86 1.33 -18.22
C LEU A 161 -10.25 1.87 -18.59
N LYS A 162 -10.68 1.71 -19.85
CA LYS A 162 -12.03 2.08 -20.31
C LYS A 162 -13.08 1.36 -19.49
N ARG A 163 -12.94 0.05 -19.31
CA ARG A 163 -13.86 -0.74 -18.47
C ARG A 163 -13.86 -0.26 -17.02
N GLN A 164 -12.69 -0.06 -16.42
CA GLN A 164 -12.58 0.40 -15.04
C GLN A 164 -13.27 1.76 -14.83
N ALA A 165 -13.06 2.71 -15.75
CA ALA A 165 -13.65 4.04 -15.67
C ALA A 165 -15.18 4.03 -15.91
N LEU A 166 -15.65 3.23 -16.88
CA LEU A 166 -17.09 3.11 -17.17
C LEU A 166 -17.85 2.31 -16.10
N ASP A 167 -17.18 1.39 -15.39
CA ASP A 167 -17.73 0.69 -14.21
C ASP A 167 -17.81 1.62 -12.97
N GLY A 168 -17.54 2.93 -13.11
CA GLY A 168 -17.67 3.94 -12.06
C GLY A 168 -16.47 4.04 -11.11
N LYS A 169 -15.36 3.35 -11.39
CA LYS A 169 -14.14 3.47 -10.57
C LYS A 169 -13.26 4.61 -11.05
N ALA A 170 -12.83 5.43 -10.12
CA ALA A 170 -11.76 6.39 -10.33
C ALA A 170 -10.52 5.71 -10.90
N LEU A 171 -9.98 6.27 -11.99
CA LEU A 171 -8.65 5.90 -12.43
C LEU A 171 -7.63 6.57 -11.51
N SER A 172 -6.66 5.79 -11.05
CA SER A 172 -5.54 6.29 -10.25
C SER A 172 -4.76 7.36 -11.02
N GLU A 173 -4.14 8.30 -10.30
CA GLU A 173 -3.19 9.27 -10.85
C GLU A 173 -2.19 8.65 -11.83
N LYS A 174 -1.61 7.48 -11.47
CA LYS A 174 -0.66 6.75 -12.34
C LYS A 174 -1.32 6.26 -13.63
N GLN A 175 -2.60 5.88 -13.57
CA GLN A 175 -3.37 5.44 -14.73
C GLN A 175 -3.70 6.64 -15.63
N ASN A 176 -4.12 7.79 -15.07
CA ASN A 176 -4.34 9.03 -15.83
C ASN A 176 -3.05 9.55 -16.47
N ALA A 177 -1.92 9.50 -15.76
CA ALA A 177 -0.61 9.87 -16.29
C ALA A 177 -0.13 8.91 -17.40
N ALA A 178 -0.41 7.61 -17.27
CA ALA A 178 -0.15 6.63 -18.32
C ALA A 178 -1.00 6.90 -19.57
N LEU A 179 -2.30 7.21 -19.41
CA LEU A 179 -3.19 7.61 -20.50
C LEU A 179 -2.68 8.87 -21.20
N ARG A 180 -2.14 9.85 -20.46
CA ARG A 180 -1.53 11.05 -21.04
C ARG A 180 -0.32 10.74 -21.92
N ARG A 181 0.54 9.82 -21.49
CA ARG A 181 1.67 9.35 -22.32
C ARG A 181 1.19 8.63 -23.57
N MET A 182 0.11 7.87 -23.46
CA MET A 182 -0.50 7.22 -24.63
C MET A 182 -1.15 8.22 -25.57
N ALA A 183 -1.85 9.22 -25.05
CA ALA A 183 -2.41 10.32 -25.84
C ALA A 183 -1.32 11.08 -26.61
N GLN A 184 -0.15 11.27 -26.00
CA GLN A 184 1.01 11.88 -26.65
C GLN A 184 1.61 10.96 -27.72
N LYS A 185 1.75 9.66 -27.44
CA LYS A 185 2.29 8.67 -28.37
C LYS A 185 1.42 8.54 -29.62
N TYR A 186 0.11 8.48 -29.46
CA TYR A 186 -0.87 8.30 -30.54
C TYR A 186 -1.55 9.60 -30.97
N ARG A 187 -0.95 10.77 -30.67
CA ARG A 187 -1.58 12.09 -30.84
C ARG A 187 -2.06 12.35 -32.27
N GLY A 188 -1.35 11.86 -33.27
CA GLY A 188 -1.70 12.01 -34.69
C GLY A 188 -2.89 11.17 -35.15
N GLU A 189 -3.30 10.18 -34.36
CA GLU A 189 -4.42 9.26 -34.66
C GLU A 189 -5.63 9.49 -33.75
N LEU A 190 -5.54 10.43 -32.79
CA LEU A 190 -6.65 10.81 -31.94
C LEU A 190 -7.66 11.65 -32.72
N THR A 191 -8.95 11.34 -32.55
CA THR A 191 -10.04 12.11 -33.16
C THR A 191 -10.08 13.56 -32.65
N ASP A 192 -9.84 13.77 -31.34
CA ASP A 192 -9.79 15.10 -30.73
C ASP A 192 -8.70 15.18 -29.64
N PRO A 193 -7.45 15.52 -30.00
CA PRO A 193 -6.34 15.58 -29.05
C PRO A 193 -6.49 16.73 -28.04
N ALA A 194 -7.21 17.81 -28.38
CA ALA A 194 -7.41 18.95 -27.49
C ALA A 194 -8.40 18.63 -26.36
N LEU A 195 -9.48 17.91 -26.69
CA LEU A 195 -10.43 17.37 -25.71
C LEU A 195 -9.75 16.38 -24.76
N VAL A 196 -8.89 15.50 -25.28
CA VAL A 196 -8.11 14.55 -24.48
C VAL A 196 -7.18 15.27 -23.49
N ASP A 197 -6.44 16.28 -23.95
CA ASP A 197 -5.56 17.08 -23.09
C ASP A 197 -6.35 17.85 -22.03
N SER A 198 -7.52 18.41 -22.39
CA SER A 198 -8.39 19.12 -21.45
C SER A 198 -8.93 18.20 -20.36
N ILE A 199 -9.44 17.01 -20.72
CA ILE A 199 -10.01 16.06 -19.76
C ILE A 199 -8.92 15.49 -18.84
N LEU A 200 -7.74 15.18 -19.37
CA LEU A 200 -6.61 14.71 -18.57
C LEU A 200 -6.01 15.83 -17.70
N GLY A 201 -6.10 17.09 -18.14
CA GLY A 201 -5.73 18.27 -17.35
C GLY A 201 -6.71 18.51 -16.19
N GLN A 202 -8.01 18.37 -16.42
CA GLN A 202 -9.05 18.41 -15.38
C GLN A 202 -8.89 17.27 -14.38
N ALA A 203 -8.56 16.07 -14.86
CA ALA A 203 -8.28 14.92 -13.99
C ALA A 203 -7.06 15.15 -13.08
N ALA A 204 -6.04 15.86 -13.56
CA ALA A 204 -4.90 16.25 -12.74
C ALA A 204 -5.30 17.33 -11.70
N ALA A 205 -6.04 18.36 -12.11
CA ALA A 205 -6.47 19.44 -11.21
C ALA A 205 -7.48 18.98 -10.14
N ALA A 206 -8.39 18.05 -10.47
CA ALA A 206 -9.34 17.47 -9.53
C ALA A 206 -8.63 16.66 -8.42
N VAL A 207 -7.47 16.06 -8.73
CA VAL A 207 -6.65 15.34 -7.75
C VAL A 207 -5.90 16.31 -6.83
N GLU A 208 -5.41 17.44 -7.33
CA GLU A 208 -4.78 18.48 -6.51
C GLU A 208 -5.77 19.09 -5.49
N MET A 209 -7.04 19.25 -5.87
CA MET A 209 -8.08 19.77 -4.98
C MET A 209 -8.63 18.74 -3.99
N ALA A 210 -8.46 17.44 -4.27
CA ALA A 210 -8.89 16.33 -3.40
C ALA A 210 -7.73 15.72 -2.59
N GLY A 211 -6.51 16.24 -2.75
CA GLY A 211 -5.26 15.55 -2.41
C GLY A 211 -4.35 16.31 -1.45
N THR A 212 -4.81 16.69 -0.27
CA THR A 212 -3.90 16.82 0.88
C THR A 212 -4.04 15.58 1.77
N ALA A 213 -2.98 14.76 1.76
CA ALA A 213 -2.69 13.64 2.67
C ALA A 213 -3.50 12.33 2.48
N ASP A 214 -3.08 11.50 1.51
CA ASP A 214 -2.23 10.31 1.77
C ASP A 214 -2.14 9.44 0.49
N GLY A 215 -1.47 9.97 -0.53
CA GLY A 215 -0.55 9.12 -1.25
C GLY A 215 0.73 9.16 -0.44
N VAL A 216 1.34 8.00 -0.14
CA VAL A 216 2.76 7.92 0.26
C VAL A 216 3.49 9.10 -0.37
N PRO A 217 4.13 10.00 0.40
CA PRO A 217 4.66 11.21 -0.18
C PRO A 217 5.51 10.75 -1.36
N ALA A 218 5.17 11.23 -2.56
CA ALA A 218 6.18 11.37 -3.57
C ALA A 218 7.21 12.22 -2.86
N ALA A 219 8.24 11.56 -2.33
CA ALA A 219 9.32 12.21 -1.63
C ALA A 219 9.67 13.40 -2.52
N ALA A 220 9.48 14.60 -1.98
CA ALA A 220 9.97 15.82 -2.59
C ALA A 220 11.34 15.48 -3.18
N PRO A 221 11.65 15.84 -4.45
CA PRO A 221 12.86 15.41 -5.12
C PRO A 221 14.00 15.57 -4.14
N ALA A 222 14.47 14.45 -3.58
CA ALA A 222 15.41 14.49 -2.49
C ALA A 222 16.59 15.28 -3.04
N ALA A 223 16.90 16.39 -2.38
CA ALA A 223 18.05 17.20 -2.74
C ALA A 223 19.22 16.24 -3.01
N PRO A 224 19.98 16.42 -4.10
CA PRO A 224 21.07 15.53 -4.45
C PRO A 224 21.92 15.34 -3.20
N ASN A 225 21.88 14.12 -2.65
CA ASN A 225 22.41 13.89 -1.32
C ASN A 225 23.91 13.67 -1.50
N PRO A 226 24.78 14.64 -1.14
CA PRO A 226 26.22 14.57 -1.43
C PRO A 226 26.90 13.39 -0.72
N ALA A 227 26.22 12.78 0.26
CA ALA A 227 26.64 11.56 0.90
C ALA A 227 26.64 10.33 -0.04
N VAL A 228 25.83 10.34 -1.11
CA VAL A 228 25.77 9.23 -2.09
C VAL A 228 27.02 9.21 -2.97
N ASP A 229 27.53 10.38 -3.37
CA ASP A 229 28.77 10.50 -4.15
C ASP A 229 29.96 9.90 -3.38
N GLY A 230 30.11 10.29 -2.10
CA GLY A 230 31.16 9.74 -1.24
C GLY A 230 31.04 8.23 -1.02
N LEU A 231 29.82 7.68 -0.99
CA LEU A 231 29.59 6.24 -0.86
C LEU A 231 29.91 5.49 -2.15
N LEU A 232 29.56 6.05 -3.32
CA LEU A 232 29.86 5.46 -4.61
C LEU A 232 31.36 5.49 -4.92
N ASP A 233 32.06 6.56 -4.53
CA ASP A 233 33.52 6.69 -4.64
C ASP A 233 34.27 5.80 -3.65
N GLY A 234 33.72 5.57 -2.45
CA GLY A 234 34.27 4.61 -1.50
C GLY A 234 34.13 3.17 -2.00
N LEU A 235 32.96 2.84 -2.56
CA LEU A 235 32.64 1.51 -3.08
C LEU A 235 33.35 1.20 -4.42
N SER A 236 33.73 2.22 -5.21
CA SER A 236 34.51 2.02 -6.45
C SER A 236 35.92 1.48 -6.18
N LYS A 237 36.44 1.69 -4.96
CA LYS A 237 37.78 1.25 -4.51
C LYS A 237 37.77 -0.17 -3.95
N VAL A 238 36.60 -0.81 -3.81
CA VAL A 238 36.49 -2.19 -3.33
C VAL A 238 36.86 -3.15 -4.47
N THR A 239 38.02 -3.78 -4.33
CA THR A 239 38.56 -4.73 -5.32
C THR A 239 38.17 -6.18 -5.04
N ALA A 240 37.62 -6.48 -3.85
CA ALA A 240 37.14 -7.80 -3.45
C ALA A 240 35.68 -7.72 -2.96
N TRP A 241 34.75 -8.18 -3.79
CA TRP A 241 33.32 -8.25 -3.47
C TRP A 241 33.00 -9.62 -2.86
N ALA A 242 32.02 -9.67 -1.95
CA ALA A 242 31.53 -10.92 -1.39
C ALA A 242 30.89 -11.79 -2.49
N GLU A 243 31.06 -13.11 -2.38
CA GLU A 243 30.51 -14.05 -3.37
C GLU A 243 28.97 -13.97 -3.46
N PRO A 244 28.40 -14.15 -4.67
CA PRO A 244 26.96 -14.06 -4.87
C PRO A 244 26.19 -15.05 -4.00
N VAL A 245 25.33 -14.53 -3.12
CA VAL A 245 24.57 -15.37 -2.19
C VAL A 245 23.20 -15.67 -2.77
N LYS A 246 22.88 -16.96 -2.93
CA LYS A 246 21.51 -17.39 -3.24
C LYS A 246 20.67 -17.39 -1.97
N LYS A 247 19.68 -16.49 -1.89
CA LYS A 247 18.62 -16.55 -0.89
C LYS A 247 17.28 -16.81 -1.58
N GLY A 248 16.83 -18.06 -1.48
CA GLY A 248 15.59 -18.52 -2.14
C GLY A 248 15.71 -18.46 -3.67
N ARG A 249 14.72 -17.84 -4.34
CA ARG A 249 14.69 -17.73 -5.81
C ARG A 249 15.62 -16.65 -6.37
N PHE A 250 16.24 -15.83 -5.52
CA PHE A 250 17.03 -14.67 -5.95
C PHE A 250 18.51 -14.86 -5.60
N THR A 251 19.36 -14.54 -6.58
CA THR A 251 20.81 -14.42 -6.41
C THR A 251 21.11 -12.96 -6.07
N TYR A 252 21.78 -12.72 -4.95
CA TYR A 252 22.19 -11.40 -4.51
C TYR A 252 23.68 -11.25 -4.81
N ASP A 253 23.97 -10.43 -5.82
CA ASP A 253 25.33 -10.05 -6.21
C ASP A 253 25.56 -8.58 -5.85
N ASP A 254 26.45 -8.34 -4.89
CA ASP A 254 26.76 -7.00 -4.37
C ASP A 254 27.45 -6.14 -5.46
N LYS A 255 28.18 -6.75 -6.41
CA LYS A 255 28.86 -6.06 -7.51
C LYS A 255 27.85 -5.61 -8.58
N GLU A 256 26.94 -6.49 -8.99
CA GLU A 256 25.88 -6.13 -9.94
C GLU A 256 24.96 -5.04 -9.37
N PHE A 257 24.69 -5.10 -8.05
CA PHE A 257 23.93 -4.09 -7.35
C PHE A 257 24.64 -2.72 -7.38
N TYR A 258 25.94 -2.67 -7.07
CA TYR A 258 26.74 -1.44 -7.15
C TYR A 258 26.75 -0.84 -8.57
N GLU A 259 27.02 -1.64 -9.60
CA GLU A 259 27.06 -1.17 -10.99
C GLU A 259 25.70 -0.63 -11.46
N SER A 260 24.60 -1.23 -11.00
CA SER A 260 23.24 -0.77 -11.29
C SER A 260 22.95 0.60 -10.65
N ILE A 261 23.37 0.79 -9.40
CA ILE A 261 23.20 2.07 -8.70
C ILE A 261 24.10 3.15 -9.27
N ALA A 262 25.36 2.83 -9.61
CA ALA A 262 26.28 3.78 -10.24
C ALA A 262 25.77 4.28 -11.60
N LYS A 263 25.22 3.40 -12.44
CA LYS A 263 24.59 3.79 -13.72
C LYS A 263 23.33 4.65 -13.53
N GLN A 264 22.52 4.34 -12.51
CA GLN A 264 21.34 5.14 -12.18
C GLN A 264 21.75 6.53 -11.69
N HIS A 265 22.78 6.62 -10.86
CA HIS A 265 23.33 7.88 -10.36
C HIS A 265 23.95 8.73 -11.50
N ALA A 266 24.76 8.11 -12.37
CA ALA A 266 25.38 8.77 -13.52
C ALA A 266 24.35 9.28 -14.56
N SER A 267 23.17 8.64 -14.64
CA SER A 267 22.06 9.11 -15.49
C SER A 267 21.25 10.26 -14.87
N GLY A 268 21.69 10.82 -13.73
CA GLY A 268 21.05 11.95 -13.06
C GLY A 268 19.76 11.59 -12.33
N ARG A 269 19.50 10.30 -12.11
CA ARG A 269 18.30 9.82 -11.43
C ARG A 269 18.51 9.85 -9.92
N ILE A 270 17.61 10.50 -9.21
CA ILE A 270 17.57 10.50 -7.74
C ILE A 270 17.30 9.06 -7.26
N LEU A 271 18.20 8.52 -6.44
CA LEU A 271 18.07 7.20 -5.85
C LEU A 271 16.98 7.22 -4.77
N SER A 272 16.17 6.16 -4.70
CA SER A 272 15.15 6.05 -3.65
C SER A 272 15.77 5.84 -2.26
N ASP A 273 15.09 6.26 -1.20
CA ASP A 273 15.56 6.10 0.19
C ASP A 273 15.90 4.65 0.55
N ARG A 274 15.16 3.69 -0.02
CA ARG A 274 15.43 2.26 0.13
C ARG A 274 16.74 1.84 -0.54
N GLN A 275 17.04 2.40 -1.72
CA GLN A 275 18.31 2.17 -2.41
C GLN A 275 19.48 2.83 -1.66
N VAL A 276 19.29 4.04 -1.14
CA VAL A 276 20.30 4.74 -0.32
C VAL A 276 20.58 3.97 0.97
N ALA A 277 19.55 3.47 1.66
CA ALA A 277 19.72 2.65 2.86
C ALA A 277 20.41 1.31 2.58
N ALA A 278 20.12 0.67 1.43
CA ALA A 278 20.80 -0.54 1.00
C ALA A 278 22.28 -0.27 0.65
N LEU A 279 22.57 0.85 -0.01
CA LEU A 279 23.93 1.29 -0.32
C LEU A 279 24.74 1.57 0.96
N LYS A 280 24.14 2.24 1.95
CA LYS A 280 24.76 2.46 3.26
C LYS A 280 25.08 1.14 3.98
N LYS A 281 24.14 0.19 3.99
CA LYS A 281 24.38 -1.15 4.56
C LYS A 281 25.49 -1.91 3.86
N MET A 282 25.58 -1.79 2.54
CA MET A 282 26.67 -2.38 1.75
C MET A 282 28.01 -1.70 2.07
N ALA A 283 28.05 -0.37 2.11
CA ALA A 283 29.24 0.38 2.50
C ALA A 283 29.75 -0.02 3.90
N SER A 284 28.86 -0.18 4.88
CA SER A 284 29.20 -0.70 6.21
C SER A 284 29.79 -2.13 6.16
N LYS A 285 29.26 -3.01 5.30
CA LYS A 285 29.76 -4.39 5.13
C LYS A 285 31.18 -4.44 4.57
N TYR A 286 31.58 -3.46 3.76
CA TYR A 286 32.93 -3.34 3.20
C TYR A 286 33.81 -2.32 3.94
N GLY A 287 33.41 -1.86 5.13
CA GLY A 287 34.22 -0.99 6.00
C GLY A 287 34.32 0.48 5.56
N ILE A 288 33.46 0.93 4.65
CA ILE A 288 33.42 2.32 4.14
C ILE A 288 32.52 3.15 5.06
N LYS A 289 33.09 4.15 5.73
CA LYS A 289 32.34 5.06 6.62
C LYS A 289 31.58 6.10 5.80
N CYS A 290 30.29 6.27 6.10
CA CYS A 290 29.50 7.40 5.62
C CYS A 290 30.04 8.69 6.27
N GLN A 291 30.69 9.57 5.52
CA GLN A 291 30.92 10.93 6.00
C GLN A 291 29.64 11.72 5.77
N GLY A 292 28.92 12.05 6.86
CA GLY A 292 27.69 12.85 6.78
C GLY A 292 26.69 12.71 7.92
N GLU A 293 27.02 12.09 9.06
CA GLU A 293 26.29 12.32 10.31
C GLU A 293 26.97 13.47 11.05
N VAL A 294 26.43 14.67 10.89
CA VAL A 294 26.68 15.79 11.80
C VAL A 294 25.92 15.47 13.08
N GLU A 295 26.65 15.31 14.18
CA GLU A 295 26.12 15.25 15.53
C GLU A 295 25.31 16.52 15.83
N SER A 296 24.06 16.34 16.24
CA SER A 296 23.32 17.22 17.18
C SER A 296 22.11 16.45 17.72
#